data_AF-A0A818MGL7-F1
#
_entry.id   AF-A0A818MGL7-F1
#
_cell.length_a   1.000
_cell.length_b   1.000
_cell.length_c   1.000
_cell.angle_alpha   90.00
_cell.angle_beta   90.00
_cell.angle_gamma   90.00
#
_symmetry.space_group_name_H-M   'P 1'
#
loop_
_entity.id
_entity.type
_entity.pdbx_description
1 polymer ?
#
loop_
_entity_poly.entity_id
_entity_poly.type
_entity_poly.pdbx_seq_one_letter_code
_entity_poly.pdbx_strand_id
1 'polypeptide(L)'
;MLVWRRFIHSSVPRYLSQSAVASNSPSPLSVLRKKTGYSLSHCRTALQQFNDNLEQAEAWLHQRAQAEGWSRATKLQSRAASQGLIGIITNANAAAMVEVCKIETVDYLI
;
A
#
# COMPACT_ATOMS: atom_id res chain seq x y z
N MET A 1 42.78 38.50 13.63
CA MET A 1 41.98 37.59 12.76
C MET A 1 42.33 36.17 13.20
N LEU A 2 41.47 35.27 13.65
CA LEU A 2 40.01 35.14 13.75
C LEU A 2 39.69 34.51 15.11
N VAL A 3 38.80 35.16 15.87
CA VAL A 3 38.26 34.66 17.13
C VAL A 3 37.23 33.58 16.81
N TRP A 4 37.42 32.37 17.34
CA TRP A 4 36.42 31.30 17.30
C TRP A 4 35.18 31.73 18.09
N ARG A 5 34.16 32.24 17.39
CA ARG A 5 32.83 32.48 17.96
C ARG A 5 32.13 31.14 18.11
N ARG A 6 32.03 30.66 19.36
CA ARG A 6 31.05 29.66 19.77
C ARG A 6 29.64 30.23 19.51
N PHE A 7 29.02 29.81 18.42
CA PHE A 7 27.58 30.03 18.20
C PHE A 7 26.81 29.08 19.13
N ILE A 8 26.33 29.63 20.24
CA ILE A 8 25.33 28.97 21.08
C ILE A 8 24.00 29.10 20.33
N HIS A 9 23.57 28.04 19.66
CA HIS A 9 22.20 27.96 19.16
C HIS A 9 21.30 27.72 20.37
N SER A 10 20.47 28.70 20.71
CA SER A 10 19.46 28.60 21.76
C SER A 10 18.43 27.54 21.38
N SER A 11 18.57 26.35 21.94
CA SER A 11 17.56 25.29 21.90
C SER A 11 16.37 25.70 22.77
N VAL A 12 15.43 26.45 22.19
CA VAL A 12 14.10 26.64 22.78
C VAL A 12 13.32 25.33 22.53
N PRO A 13 12.91 24.59 23.58
CA PRO A 13 12.01 23.47 23.40
C PRO A 13 10.65 24.06 23.02
N ARG A 14 10.19 23.80 21.79
CA ARG A 14 8.78 24.00 21.44
C ARG A 14 7.97 22.98 22.25
N TYR A 15 7.40 23.42 23.38
CA TYR A 15 6.39 22.67 24.10
C TYR A 15 5.14 22.60 23.23
N LEU A 16 5.01 21.52 22.44
CA LEU A 16 3.77 21.18 21.77
C LEU A 16 2.82 20.67 22.87
N SER A 17 1.86 21.50 23.26
CA SER A 17 0.71 21.09 24.07
C SER A 17 -0.17 20.16 23.22
N GLN A 18 0.19 18.88 23.16
CA GLN A 18 -0.59 17.89 22.43
C GLN A 18 -1.67 17.31 23.34
N SER A 19 -2.75 18.08 23.53
CA SER A 19 -4.00 17.56 24.08
C SER A 19 -4.81 16.92 22.96
N ALA A 20 -4.34 15.79 22.44
CA ALA A 20 -5.15 14.92 21.59
C ALA A 20 -5.45 13.65 22.38
N VAL A 21 -6.66 13.55 22.91
CA VAL A 21 -7.19 12.32 23.50
C VAL A 21 -7.20 11.27 22.40
N ALA A 22 -6.27 10.31 22.46
CA ALA A 22 -6.28 9.17 21.56
C ALA A 22 -7.55 8.37 21.86
N SER A 23 -8.56 8.50 21.00
CA SER A 23 -9.69 7.59 21.00
C SER A 23 -9.13 6.19 20.76
N ASN A 24 -9.29 5.29 21.73
CA ASN A 24 -8.75 3.92 21.67
C ASN A 24 -9.51 3.02 20.67
N SER A 25 -10.37 3.60 19.82
CA SER A 25 -11.09 2.92 18.76
C SER A 25 -10.30 2.97 17.45
N PRO A 26 -10.17 1.83 16.73
CA PRO A 26 -9.51 1.82 15.44
C PRO A 26 -10.31 2.65 14.43
N SER A 27 -9.65 3.52 13.67
CA SER A 27 -10.31 4.30 12.63
C SER A 27 -10.83 3.41 11.49
N PRO A 28 -11.94 3.77 10.82
CA PRO A 28 -12.47 3.01 9.68
C PRO A 28 -11.42 2.73 8.61
N LEU A 29 -10.55 3.72 8.35
CA LEU A 29 -9.41 3.59 7.44
C LEU A 29 -8.42 2.50 7.87
N SER A 30 -8.11 2.41 9.15
CA SER A 30 -7.20 1.39 9.69
C SER A 30 -7.81 0.00 9.61
N VAL A 31 -9.12 -0.12 9.85
CA VAL A 31 -9.87 -1.38 9.72
C VAL A 31 -9.88 -1.85 8.27
N LEU A 32 -10.28 -0.98 7.33
CA LEU A 32 -10.39 -1.31 5.92
C LEU A 32 -9.03 -1.70 5.31
N ARG A 33 -7.95 -0.97 5.64
CA ARG A 33 -6.59 -1.29 5.16
C ARG A 33 -6.10 -2.63 5.69
N LYS A 34 -6.31 -2.94 6.98
CA LYS A 34 -5.91 -4.23 7.56
C LYS A 34 -6.71 -5.39 6.97
N LYS A 35 -7.99 -5.17 6.66
CA LYS A 35 -8.87 -6.17 6.08
C LYS A 35 -8.52 -6.49 4.62
N THR A 36 -8.26 -5.45 3.82
CA THR A 36 -8.15 -5.60 2.36
C THR A 36 -6.71 -5.59 1.83
N GLY A 37 -5.78 -4.96 2.55
CA GLY A 37 -4.39 -4.81 2.10
C GLY A 37 -4.14 -3.73 1.05
N TYR A 38 -5.18 -3.04 0.57
CA TYR A 38 -5.02 -1.99 -0.45
C TYR A 38 -4.35 -0.71 0.10
N SER A 39 -3.87 0.11 -0.84
CA SER A 39 -3.11 1.32 -0.58
C SER A 39 -3.93 2.32 0.22
N LEU A 40 -3.24 3.14 1.03
CA LEU A 40 -3.91 4.07 1.94
C LEU A 40 -4.73 5.12 1.18
N SER A 41 -4.30 5.51 -0.03
CA SER A 41 -5.04 6.44 -0.88
C SER A 41 -6.34 5.80 -1.38
N HIS A 42 -6.29 4.56 -1.87
CA HIS A 42 -7.49 3.86 -2.35
C HIS A 42 -8.50 3.63 -1.23
N CYS A 43 -8.05 3.20 -0.03
CA CYS A 43 -8.93 3.04 1.11
C CYS A 43 -9.58 4.36 1.55
N ARG A 44 -8.86 5.48 1.50
CA ARG A 44 -9.45 6.80 1.79
C ARG A 44 -10.50 7.20 0.77
N THR A 45 -10.22 7.03 -0.53
CA THR A 45 -11.18 7.35 -1.59
C THR A 45 -12.45 6.50 -1.48
N ALA A 46 -12.30 5.20 -1.20
CA ALA A 46 -13.44 4.30 -1.01
C ALA A 46 -14.32 4.76 0.17
N LEU A 47 -13.72 5.05 1.32
CA LEU A 47 -14.46 5.50 2.51
C LEU A 47 -15.15 6.85 2.29
N GLN A 48 -14.50 7.78 1.59
CA GLN A 48 -15.11 9.06 1.22
C GLN A 48 -16.33 8.88 0.31
N GLN A 49 -16.27 7.93 -0.62
CA GLN A 49 -17.36 7.68 -1.56
C GLN A 49 -18.59 7.04 -0.91
N PHE A 50 -18.41 6.24 0.15
CA PHE A 50 -19.49 5.51 0.82
C PHE A 50 -19.74 5.97 2.26
N ASN A 51 -19.35 7.20 2.61
CA ASN A 51 -19.57 7.80 3.93
C ASN A 51 -19.14 6.88 5.09
N ASP A 52 -17.91 6.38 5.02
CA ASP A 52 -17.32 5.43 5.98
C ASP A 52 -18.02 4.06 6.10
N ASN A 53 -18.90 3.69 5.16
CA ASN A 53 -19.46 2.34 5.09
C ASN A 53 -18.38 1.33 4.63
N LEU A 54 -17.94 0.48 5.55
CA LEU A 54 -16.85 -0.48 5.33
C LEU A 54 -17.19 -1.55 4.28
N GLU A 55 -18.40 -2.10 4.28
CA GLU A 55 -18.78 -3.19 3.36
C GLU A 55 -18.87 -2.70 1.92
N GLN A 56 -19.48 -1.52 1.72
CA GLN A 56 -19.56 -0.91 0.40
C GLN A 56 -18.18 -0.47 -0.11
N ALA A 57 -17.35 0.10 0.77
CA ALA A 57 -15.98 0.48 0.43
C ALA A 57 -15.13 -0.73 0.03
N GLU A 58 -15.25 -1.85 0.74
CA GLU A 58 -14.56 -3.10 0.42
C GLU A 58 -15.01 -3.68 -0.93
N ALA A 59 -16.33 -3.78 -1.15
CA ALA A 59 -16.87 -4.28 -2.42
C ALA A 59 -16.41 -3.41 -3.60
N TRP A 60 -16.40 -2.09 -3.43
CA TRP A 60 -15.92 -1.16 -4.44
C TRP A 60 -14.42 -1.31 -4.72
N LEU A 61 -13.60 -1.48 -3.67
CA LEU A 61 -12.15 -1.71 -3.82
C LEU A 61 -11.86 -2.98 -4.63
N HIS A 62 -12.58 -4.07 -4.37
CA HIS A 62 -12.43 -5.31 -5.13
C HIS A 62 -12.80 -5.15 -6.61
N GLN A 63 -13.95 -4.54 -6.90
CA GLN A 63 -14.39 -4.27 -8.27
C GLN A 63 -13.41 -3.38 -9.02
N ARG A 64 -12.92 -2.34 -8.34
CA ARG A 64 -11.94 -1.41 -8.91
C ARG A 64 -10.59 -2.07 -9.16
N ALA A 65 -10.09 -2.88 -8.21
CA ALA A 65 -8.85 -3.61 -8.37
C ALA A 65 -8.91 -4.57 -9.58
N GLN A 66 -10.05 -5.22 -9.80
CA GLN A 66 -10.26 -6.07 -10.98
C GLN A 66 -10.19 -5.25 -12.27
N ALA A 67 -10.95 -4.16 -12.38
CA ALA A 67 -10.98 -3.32 -13.57
C ALA A 67 -9.62 -2.67 -13.89
N GLU A 68 -8.95 -2.11 -12.88
CA GLU A 68 -7.62 -1.53 -13.05
C GLU A 68 -6.56 -2.59 -13.35
N GLY A 69 -6.68 -3.77 -12.75
CA GLY A 69 -5.80 -4.91 -13.00
C GLY A 69 -5.78 -5.32 -14.47
N TRP A 70 -6.96 -5.49 -15.07
CA TRP A 70 -7.08 -5.78 -16.50
C TRP A 70 -6.48 -4.68 -17.38
N SER A 71 -6.79 -3.42 -17.09
CA SER A 71 -6.23 -2.28 -17.84
C SER A 71 -4.70 -2.24 -17.77
N ARG A 72 -4.11 -2.52 -16.59
CA ARG A 72 -2.65 -2.55 -16.39
C ARG A 72 -2.01 -3.74 -17.09
N ALA A 73 -2.62 -4.92 -17.02
CA ALA A 73 -2.13 -6.12 -17.70
C ALA A 73 -1.98 -5.87 -19.22
N THR A 74 -3.01 -5.30 -19.86
CA THR A 74 -2.95 -4.95 -21.29
C THR A 74 -1.85 -3.92 -21.59
N LYS A 75 -1.68 -2.90 -20.73
CA LYS A 75 -0.65 -1.87 -20.91
C LYS A 75 0.78 -2.40 -20.73
N LEU A 76 0.96 -3.41 -19.88
CA LEU A 76 2.28 -3.97 -19.56
C LEU A 76 2.64 -5.18 -20.43
N GLN A 77 1.73 -5.68 -21.26
CA GLN A 77 1.91 -6.89 -22.07
C GLN A 77 3.15 -6.87 -22.97
N SER A 78 3.55 -5.70 -23.48
CA SER A 78 4.71 -5.58 -24.37
C SER A 78 6.05 -5.47 -23.65
N ARG A 79 6.06 -5.44 -22.30
CA ARG A 79 7.29 -5.30 -21.52
C ARG A 79 7.87 -6.68 -21.19
N ALA A 80 9.18 -6.84 -21.38
CA ALA A 80 9.88 -8.02 -20.93
C ALA A 80 10.02 -8.01 -19.40
N ALA A 81 9.65 -9.11 -18.75
CA ALA A 81 9.94 -9.35 -17.34
C ALA A 81 11.29 -10.08 -17.24
N SER A 82 12.23 -9.52 -16.47
CA SER A 82 13.55 -10.13 -16.25
C SER A 82 13.63 -10.98 -14.97
N GLN A 83 12.59 -10.91 -14.13
CA GLN A 83 12.53 -11.59 -12.85
C GLN A 83 11.20 -12.35 -12.71
N GLY A 84 11.21 -13.42 -11.93
CA GLY A 84 10.04 -14.27 -11.69
C GLY A 84 10.28 -15.25 -10.54
N LEU A 85 9.27 -16.06 -10.26
CA LEU A 85 9.31 -17.15 -9.28
C LEU A 85 8.93 -18.47 -9.96
N ILE A 86 9.53 -19.57 -9.53
CA ILE A 86 9.21 -20.91 -10.00
C ILE A 86 8.42 -21.65 -8.91
N GLY A 87 7.22 -22.12 -9.25
CA GLY A 87 6.41 -23.02 -8.44
C GLY A 87 6.47 -24.44 -9.01
N ILE A 88 6.78 -25.42 -8.17
CA ILE A 88 6.78 -26.83 -8.55
C ILE A 88 5.81 -27.57 -7.64
N ILE A 89 4.92 -28.36 -8.24
CA ILE A 89 4.04 -29.27 -7.53
C ILE A 89 4.20 -30.68 -8.08
N THR A 90 4.31 -31.65 -7.18
CA THR A 90 4.46 -33.07 -7.51
C THR A 90 3.33 -33.87 -6.85
N ASN A 91 2.74 -34.80 -7.58
CA ASN A 91 1.74 -35.74 -7.06
C ASN A 91 2.02 -37.14 -7.63
N ALA A 92 2.51 -38.05 -6.78
CA ALA A 92 2.90 -39.41 -7.12
C ALA A 92 3.78 -39.47 -8.39
N ASN A 93 3.17 -39.79 -9.54
CA ASN A 93 3.86 -40.02 -10.81
C ASN A 93 3.75 -38.81 -11.77
N ALA A 94 3.20 -37.68 -11.32
CA ALA A 94 3.03 -36.47 -12.09
C ALA A 94 3.68 -35.26 -11.41
N ALA A 95 4.17 -34.33 -12.21
CA ALA A 95 4.71 -33.06 -11.76
C ALA A 95 4.28 -31.93 -12.70
N ALA A 96 4.06 -30.74 -12.13
CA ALA A 96 3.85 -29.51 -12.88
C ALA A 96 4.80 -28.44 -12.35
N MET A 97 5.40 -27.69 -13.28
CA MET A 97 6.25 -26.54 -12.99
C MET A 97 5.66 -25.31 -13.67
N VAL A 98 5.55 -24.22 -12.92
CA VAL A 98 4.99 -22.94 -13.38
C VAL A 98 5.98 -21.84 -13.06
N GLU A 99 6.28 -21.01 -14.06
CA GLU A 99 6.99 -19.75 -13.87
C GLU A 99 5.99 -18.59 -13.78
N VAL A 100 6.12 -17.78 -12.73
CA VAL A 100 5.32 -16.57 -12.50
C VAL A 100 6.23 -15.35 -12.59
N CYS A 101 6.11 -14.56 -13.65
CA CYS A 101 6.99 -13.42 -13.90
C CYS A 101 6.53 -12.15 -13.15
N LYS A 102 7.49 -11.35 -12.68
CA LYS A 102 7.26 -10.05 -12.03
C LYS A 102 7.69 -8.91 -12.95
N ILE A 103 6.82 -7.91 -13.13
CA ILE A 103 7.15 -6.66 -13.81
C ILE A 103 7.29 -5.59 -12.71
N GLU A 104 8.47 -4.98 -12.53
CA GLU A 104 8.77 -4.08 -11.38
C GLU A 104 7.79 -2.90 -11.18
N THR A 105 7.02 -2.52 -12.21
CA THR A 105 6.07 -1.40 -12.12
C THR A 105 4.77 -1.68 -11.36
N VAL A 106 4.48 -2.92 -10.93
CA VAL A 106 3.25 -3.21 -10.16
C VAL A 106 3.36 -2.93 -8.66
N ASP A 107 4.56 -2.70 -8.11
CA ASP A 107 4.77 -2.55 -6.66
C ASP A 107 4.27 -1.20 -6.09
N TYR A 108 4.02 -0.18 -6.94
CA TYR A 108 3.73 1.19 -6.48
C TYR A 108 2.24 1.50 -6.24
N LEU A 109 1.32 0.60 -6.53
CA LEU A 109 -0.11 0.93 -6.66
C LEU A 109 -1.08 -0.14 -6.12
N ILE A 110 -0.62 -1.08 -5.31
CA ILE A 110 -1.51 -1.92 -4.48
C ILE A 110 -1.36 -1.52 -3.03
#